data_AF-A0A0S7EZW5-F1
#
_entry.id   AF-A0A0S7EZW5-F1
#
_cell.length_a   1.000
_cell.length_b   1.000
_cell.length_c   1.000
_cell.angle_alpha   90.00
_cell.angle_beta   90.00
_cell.angle_gamma   90.00
#
_symmetry.space_group_name_H-M   'P 1'
#
loop_
_entity.id
_entity.type
_entity.pdbx_description
1 polymer ?
#
loop_
_entity_poly.entity_id
_entity_poly.type
_entity_poly.pdbx_seq_one_letter_code
_entity_poly.pdbx_strand_id
1 'polypeptide(L)'
;SVRNFPFPQQFDGINKDVTVTATGTGEAMFNMISLYYAIPTEKESDCEMFDLKLELIEVSSEENKRVYKLKIEVKYKNTERDASMSILDIGLPTGYKFNKN
;
A
#
# COMPACT_ATOMS: atom_id res chain seq x y z
N SER A 1 -2.13 15.95 10.00
CA SER A 1 -1.15 15.28 10.89
C SER A 1 -0.65 14.05 10.17
N VAL A 2 0.54 14.13 9.58
CA VAL A 2 1.19 12.99 8.94
C VAL A 2 1.65 12.08 10.07
N ARG A 3 1.01 10.92 10.21
CA ARG A 3 1.50 9.89 11.12
C ARG A 3 2.76 9.32 10.48
N ASN A 4 3.92 9.85 10.88
CA ASN A 4 5.18 9.14 10.74
C ASN A 4 5.00 7.78 11.41
N PHE A 5 4.87 6.73 10.60
CA PHE A 5 5.05 5.38 11.11
C PHE A 5 6.51 5.30 11.56
N PRO A 6 6.79 4.96 12.83
CA PRO A 6 8.16 4.80 13.28
C PRO A 6 8.83 3.72 12.43
N PHE A 7 10.11 3.96 12.13
CA PHE A 7 11.04 3.02 11.50
C PHE A 7 10.80 1.57 11.94
N PRO A 8 11.06 0.57 11.08
CA PRO A 8 10.87 -0.83 11.44
C PRO A 8 11.58 -1.09 12.77
N GLN A 9 10.81 -1.46 13.80
CA GLN A 9 11.38 -1.89 15.05
C GLN A 9 12.13 -3.18 14.75
N GLN A 10 13.46 -3.07 14.66
CA GLN A 10 14.34 -4.20 14.57
C GLN A 10 14.14 -5.02 15.84
N PHE A 11 13.42 -6.13 15.69
CA PHE A 11 13.21 -7.07 16.79
C PHE A 11 14.51 -7.85 16.95
N ASP A 12 15.40 -7.40 17.83
CA ASP A 12 16.74 -7.98 18.12
C ASP A 12 16.70 -9.38 18.79
N GLY A 13 15.59 -10.11 18.61
CA GLY A 13 15.26 -11.36 19.29
C GLY A 13 14.98 -12.55 18.40
N ILE A 14 15.13 -12.44 17.08
CA ILE A 14 14.84 -13.54 16.15
C ILE A 14 16.08 -14.43 15.98
N ASN A 15 15.90 -15.75 16.04
CA ASN A 15 16.93 -16.78 15.78
C ASN A 15 18.10 -16.84 16.79
N LYS A 16 17.79 -16.84 18.09
CA LYS A 16 18.78 -17.13 19.15
C LYS A 16 18.76 -18.61 19.49
N ASP A 17 19.89 -19.14 19.91
CA ASP A 17 20.00 -20.52 20.37
C ASP A 17 19.08 -20.76 21.58
N VAL A 18 18.19 -21.74 21.46
CA VAL A 18 17.27 -22.14 22.53
C VAL A 18 17.69 -23.51 23.04
N THR A 19 18.06 -23.58 24.32
CA THR A 19 18.31 -24.86 25.01
C THR A 19 17.07 -25.26 25.80
N VAL A 20 16.51 -26.44 25.48
CA VAL A 20 15.35 -26.99 26.19
C VAL A 20 15.81 -28.16 27.05
N THR A 21 15.43 -28.16 28.32
CA THR A 21 15.66 -29.29 29.24
C THR A 21 14.33 -29.72 29.84
N ALA A 22 13.96 -30.98 29.65
CA ALA A 22 12.78 -31.59 30.24
C ALA A 22 13.21 -32.75 31.15
N THR A 23 12.69 -32.78 32.38
CA THR A 23 12.97 -33.84 33.36
C THR A 23 11.66 -34.37 33.92
N GLY A 24 11.53 -35.70 34.00
CA GLY A 24 10.32 -36.39 34.43
C GLY A 24 10.03 -37.62 33.58
N THR A 25 8.99 -38.37 33.93
CA THR A 25 8.59 -39.61 33.24
C THR A 25 7.41 -39.43 32.28
N GLY A 26 6.89 -38.20 32.16
CA GLY A 26 5.76 -37.87 31.28
C GLY A 26 6.20 -37.40 29.89
N GLU A 27 5.27 -37.39 28.95
CA GLU A 27 5.48 -36.89 27.59
C GLU A 27 4.92 -35.47 27.43
N ALA A 28 5.62 -34.63 26.67
CA ALA A 28 5.21 -33.26 26.37
C ALA A 28 5.48 -32.91 24.91
N MET A 29 4.59 -32.13 24.30
CA MET A 29 4.74 -31.61 22.95
C MET A 29 5.13 -30.13 23.02
N PHE A 30 6.26 -29.78 22.42
CA PHE A 30 6.79 -28.42 22.39
C PHE A 30 6.83 -27.89 20.95
N ASN A 31 6.13 -26.79 20.68
CA ASN A 31 6.07 -26.13 19.37
C ASN A 31 6.72 -24.75 19.45
N MET A 32 7.85 -24.58 18.78
CA MET A 32 8.55 -23.30 18.66
C MET A 32 8.21 -22.66 17.31
N ILE A 33 7.63 -21.46 17.32
CA ILE A 33 7.29 -20.69 16.11
C ILE A 33 8.06 -19.37 16.14
N SER A 34 8.90 -19.13 15.14
CA SER A 34 9.54 -17.84 14.92
C SER A 34 8.84 -17.11 13.77
N LEU A 35 8.13 -16.03 14.07
CA LEU A 35 7.53 -15.15 13.07
C LEU A 35 8.55 -14.08 12.65
N TYR A 36 8.80 -13.96 11.35
CA TYR A 36 9.61 -12.87 10.81
C TYR A 36 8.83 -12.15 9.70
N TYR A 37 9.08 -10.85 9.56
CA TYR A 37 8.60 -10.09 8.41
C TYR A 37 9.48 -10.43 7.20
N ALA A 38 9.00 -11.33 6.36
CA ALA A 38 9.57 -11.51 5.03
C ALA A 38 9.24 -10.27 4.19
N ILE A 39 10.23 -9.70 3.50
CA ILE A 39 9.95 -8.76 2.43
C ILE A 39 9.08 -9.53 1.42
N PRO A 40 7.84 -9.09 1.17
CA PRO A 40 7.01 -9.76 0.18
C PRO A 40 7.75 -9.67 -1.15
N THR A 41 8.18 -10.80 -1.69
CA THR A 41 8.51 -10.93 -3.12
C THR A 41 7.35 -10.30 -3.85
N GLU A 42 7.61 -9.32 -4.71
CA GLU A 42 6.58 -8.61 -5.48
C GLU A 42 5.60 -9.65 -6.03
N LYS A 43 4.48 -9.82 -5.32
CA LYS A 43 3.38 -10.58 -5.86
C LYS A 43 2.89 -9.66 -6.93
N GLU A 44 3.01 -10.08 -8.19
CA GLU A 44 2.16 -9.54 -9.23
C GLU A 44 0.77 -9.38 -8.62
N SER A 45 0.27 -8.16 -8.68
CA SER A 45 -0.89 -7.69 -7.97
C SER A 45 -2.14 -8.45 -8.44
N ASP A 46 -2.33 -9.68 -7.99
CA ASP A 46 -3.43 -10.57 -8.42
C ASP A 46 -4.82 -10.00 -8.09
N CYS A 47 -4.88 -8.86 -7.39
CA CYS A 47 -6.11 -8.17 -6.98
C CYS A 47 -6.23 -6.73 -7.48
N GLU A 48 -5.36 -6.25 -8.37
CA GLU A 48 -5.60 -4.97 -9.04
C GLU A 48 -6.58 -5.19 -10.17
N MET A 49 -7.86 -4.88 -9.96
CA MET A 49 -8.89 -5.01 -10.99
C MET A 49 -8.95 -3.81 -11.95
N PHE A 50 -8.24 -2.73 -11.64
CA PHE A 50 -8.25 -1.50 -12.41
C PHE A 50 -6.82 -1.04 -12.69
N ASP A 51 -6.55 -0.70 -13.94
CA ASP A 51 -5.38 0.10 -14.31
C ASP A 51 -5.75 1.58 -14.19
N LEU A 52 -4.95 2.33 -13.45
CA LEU A 52 -5.16 3.76 -13.22
C LEU A 52 -3.93 4.54 -13.68
N LYS A 53 -4.14 5.48 -14.60
CA LYS A 53 -3.11 6.38 -15.10
C LYS A 53 -3.50 7.83 -14.82
N LEU A 54 -2.57 8.54 -14.20
CA LEU A 54 -2.74 9.95 -13.82
C LEU A 54 -1.73 10.80 -14.58
N GLU A 55 -2.22 11.90 -15.12
CA GLU A 55 -1.40 12.88 -15.82
C GLU A 55 -1.84 14.28 -15.39
N LEU A 56 -0.89 15.09 -14.94
CA LEU A 56 -1.14 16.48 -14.55
C LEU A 56 -0.50 17.39 -15.59
N ILE A 57 -1.34 18.02 -16.42
CA ILE A 57 -0.89 18.82 -17.55
C ILE A 57 -1.02 20.30 -17.17
N GLU A 58 0.08 21.04 -17.24
CA GLU A 58 0.06 22.48 -17.02
C GLU A 58 -0.64 23.19 -18.20
N VAL A 59 -1.69 23.95 -17.91
CA VAL A 59 -2.48 24.68 -18.91
C VAL A 59 -2.07 26.14 -18.97
N SER A 60 -1.80 26.75 -17.81
CA SER A 60 -1.24 28.08 -17.72
C SER A 60 -0.42 28.26 -16.45
N SER A 61 0.68 29.01 -16.58
CA SER A 61 1.51 29.49 -15.48
C SER A 61 1.56 31.01 -15.57
N GLU A 62 0.65 31.68 -14.89
CA GLU A 62 0.79 33.12 -14.61
C GLU A 62 1.53 33.28 -13.29
N GLU A 63 2.22 34.42 -13.08
CA GLU A 63 3.09 34.68 -11.93
C GLU A 63 2.47 34.36 -10.56
N ASN A 64 1.14 34.39 -10.45
CA ASN A 64 0.40 34.12 -9.20
C ASN A 64 -0.69 33.04 -9.32
N LYS A 65 -0.82 32.39 -10.49
CA LYS A 65 -1.86 31.38 -10.73
C LYS A 65 -1.33 30.30 -11.66
N ARG A 66 -1.22 29.08 -11.13
CA ARG A 66 -0.94 27.90 -11.93
C ARG A 66 -2.21 27.08 -12.10
N VAL A 67 -2.60 26.87 -13.35
CA VAL A 67 -3.77 26.07 -13.70
C VAL A 67 -3.30 24.77 -14.30
N TYR A 68 -3.71 23.67 -13.70
CA TYR A 68 -3.40 22.33 -14.17
C TYR A 68 -4.69 21.60 -14.58
N LYS A 69 -4.59 20.81 -15.63
CA LYS A 69 -5.58 19.83 -16.05
C LYS A 69 -5.16 18.48 -15.52
N LEU A 70 -5.91 17.95 -14.56
CA LEU A 70 -5.78 16.58 -14.10
C LEU A 70 -6.52 15.65 -15.06
N LYS A 71 -5.78 14.78 -15.73
CA LYS A 71 -6.30 13.73 -16.61
C LYS A 71 -6.17 12.38 -15.90
N ILE A 72 -7.30 11.71 -15.73
CA ILE A 72 -7.39 10.41 -15.06
C ILE A 72 -7.94 9.42 -16.08
N GLU A 73 -7.16 8.39 -16.40
CA GLU A 73 -7.58 7.27 -17.22
C GLU A 73 -7.74 6.05 -16.32
N VAL A 74 -8.94 5.45 -16.32
CA VAL A 74 -9.24 4.25 -15.52
C VAL A 74 -9.71 3.16 -16.48
N LYS A 75 -9.11 1.98 -16.38
CA LYS A 75 -9.47 0.81 -17.18
C LYS A 75 -9.72 -0.37 -16.28
N TYR A 76 -10.91 -0.94 -16.34
CA TYR A 76 -11.18 -2.22 -15.69
C TYR A 76 -10.46 -3.33 -16.46
N LYS A 77 -9.70 -4.18 -15.77
CA LYS A 77 -8.83 -5.18 -16.41
C LYS A 77 -9.58 -6.40 -16.94
N ASN A 78 -10.83 -6.60 -16.54
CA ASN A 78 -11.64 -7.69 -17.04
C ASN A 78 -12.01 -7.43 -18.51
N THR A 79 -11.71 -8.39 -19.38
CA THR A 79 -11.96 -8.29 -20.83
C THR A 79 -13.35 -8.79 -21.24
N GLU A 80 -14.04 -9.50 -20.35
CA GLU A 80 -15.33 -10.16 -20.63
C GLU A 80 -16.52 -9.31 -20.20
N ARG A 81 -16.36 -8.45 -19.19
CA ARG A 81 -17.42 -7.62 -18.65
C ARG A 81 -16.91 -6.28 -18.13
N ASP A 82 -17.79 -5.30 -18.20
CA ASP A 82 -17.56 -4.01 -17.57
C ASP A 82 -17.79 -4.07 -16.05
N ALA A 83 -17.16 -3.16 -15.32
CA ALA A 83 -17.40 -2.99 -13.89
C ALA A 83 -18.82 -2.44 -13.67
N SER A 84 -19.63 -3.13 -12.86
CA SER A 84 -21.02 -2.72 -12.62
C SER A 84 -21.13 -1.37 -11.89
N MET A 85 -20.24 -1.10 -10.94
CA MET A 85 -20.13 0.17 -10.22
C MET A 85 -18.67 0.47 -9.91
N SER A 86 -18.25 1.71 -10.16
CA SER A 86 -16.88 2.18 -9.93
C SER A 86 -16.92 3.48 -9.13
N ILE A 87 -16.06 3.60 -8.12
CA ILE A 87 -15.91 4.80 -7.30
C ILE A 87 -14.55 5.41 -7.60
N LEU A 88 -14.54 6.71 -7.90
CA LEU A 88 -13.32 7.50 -8.07
C LEU A 88 -13.26 8.57 -6.98
N ASP A 89 -12.35 8.38 -6.02
CA ASP A 89 -12.10 9.36 -4.95
C ASP A 89 -10.86 10.20 -5.27
N ILE A 90 -10.97 11.52 -5.16
CA ILE A 90 -9.94 12.48 -5.56
C ILE A 90 -9.68 13.46 -4.41
N GLY A 91 -8.51 13.33 -3.79
CA GLY A 91 -7.97 14.31 -2.86
C GLY A 91 -7.13 15.37 -3.57
N LEU A 92 -7.45 16.65 -3.37
CA LEU A 92 -6.63 17.74 -3.90
C LEU A 92 -5.46 18.07 -2.96
N PRO A 93 -4.25 18.35 -3.50
CA PRO A 93 -3.15 18.87 -2.69
C PRO A 93 -3.48 20.25 -2.11
N THR A 94 -2.86 20.58 -0.98
CA THR A 94 -3.05 21.88 -0.31
C THR A 94 -2.78 23.05 -1.24
N GLY A 95 -3.65 24.06 -1.23
CA GLY A 95 -3.53 25.26 -2.08
C GLY A 95 -4.18 25.13 -3.45
N TYR A 96 -4.54 23.91 -3.87
CA TYR A 96 -5.31 23.69 -5.09
C TYR A 96 -6.81 23.66 -4.80
N LYS A 97 -7.60 24.18 -5.73
CA LYS A 97 -9.06 24.15 -5.69
C LYS A 97 -9.57 23.70 -7.05
N PHE A 98 -10.70 22.99 -7.05
CA PHE A 98 -11.38 22.65 -8.29
C PHE A 98 -11.78 23.93 -9.03
N ASN A 99 -11.44 23.98 -10.31
CA ASN A 99 -12.02 24.98 -11.19
C ASN A 99 -13.49 24.63 -11.42
N LYS A 100 -14.39 25.52 -11.03
CA LYS A 100 -15.86 25.33 -11.10
C LYS A 100 -16.50 25.99 -12.34
N ASN A 101 -15.67 26.47 -13.28
CA ASN A 101 -16.10 27.15 -14.49
C ASN A 101 -17.29 26.47 -15.18
#